data_AF-A0A9R1WNW8-F1
#
_entry.id   AF-A0A9R1WNW8-F1
#
_cell.length_a   1.000
_cell.length_b   1.000
_cell.length_c   1.000
_cell.angle_alpha   90.00
_cell.angle_beta   90.00
_cell.angle_gamma   90.00
#
_symmetry.space_group_name_H-M   'P 1'
#
loop_
_entity.id
_entity.type
_entity.pdbx_description
1 polymer ?
#
loop_
_entity_poly.entity_id
_entity_poly.type
_entity_poly.pdbx_seq_one_letter_code
_entity_poly.pdbx_strand_id
1 'polypeptide(L)'
;MIVDIGKKSRRKSCIATSKKRRRLLPYSPSEDPARRLEQIASLATTLTATEADFSNELTYIHGMAPRPANRPAYEKEGMQVLSREDIEALNVCKSMMRRGECPPLMVAFYPVEGFTVKADKCIKDSTIIIEYVGDFDYLQSRENDDGITNSNSVGME
;
A
#
# COMPACT_ATOMS: atom_id res chain seq x y z
N MET A 1 -44.33 57.38 -16.91
CA MET A 1 -43.41 57.62 -15.77
C MET A 1 -43.53 56.41 -14.86
N ILE A 2 -42.54 55.60 -14.50
CA ILE A 2 -41.08 55.57 -14.62
C ILE A 2 -40.72 54.06 -14.65
N VAL A 3 -39.72 53.71 -15.46
CA VAL A 3 -39.04 52.40 -15.49
C VAL A 3 -38.40 52.11 -14.13
N ASP A 4 -38.47 50.87 -13.64
CA ASP A 4 -37.43 50.38 -12.74
C ASP A 4 -36.95 48.99 -13.15
N ILE A 5 -35.63 48.91 -13.19
CA ILE A 5 -34.80 47.98 -13.95
C ILE A 5 -34.21 46.99 -12.96
N GLY A 6 -34.45 45.72 -13.22
CA GLY A 6 -33.59 44.57 -12.93
C GLY A 6 -32.73 44.59 -11.66
N LYS A 7 -33.07 43.72 -10.72
CA LYS A 7 -32.06 42.97 -9.94
C LYS A 7 -32.37 41.48 -10.00
N LYS A 8 -32.00 40.84 -11.11
CA LYS A 8 -31.73 39.39 -11.11
C LYS A 8 -30.53 39.20 -10.19
N SER A 9 -30.79 38.81 -8.93
CA SER A 9 -29.77 38.38 -7.99
C SER A 9 -28.94 37.29 -8.67
N ARG A 10 -27.70 37.64 -9.05
CA ARG A 10 -26.70 36.67 -9.48
C ARG A 10 -26.55 35.70 -8.32
N ARG A 11 -27.11 34.48 -8.45
CA ARG A 11 -26.66 33.34 -7.65
C ARG A 11 -25.16 33.36 -7.76
N LYS A 12 -24.46 33.64 -6.66
CA LYS A 12 -23.03 33.39 -6.55
C LYS A 12 -22.92 31.89 -6.78
N SER A 13 -22.67 31.47 -8.01
CA SER A 13 -22.22 30.12 -8.29
C SER A 13 -20.96 30.00 -7.47
N CYS A 14 -21.03 29.26 -6.36
CA CYS A 14 -19.83 28.77 -5.72
C CYS A 14 -19.03 28.15 -6.86
N ILE A 15 -17.87 28.73 -7.16
CA ILE A 15 -16.89 28.06 -8.00
C ILE A 15 -16.56 26.81 -7.19
N ALA A 16 -17.25 25.72 -7.52
CA ALA A 16 -16.85 24.41 -7.10
C ALA A 16 -15.49 24.24 -7.75
N THR A 17 -14.43 24.57 -7.02
CA THR A 17 -13.10 24.12 -7.38
C THR A 17 -13.23 22.61 -7.40
N SER A 18 -13.23 22.02 -8.60
CA SER A 18 -13.05 20.58 -8.73
C SER A 18 -11.83 20.26 -7.88
N LYS A 19 -12.03 19.54 -6.76
CA LYS A 19 -10.91 19.12 -5.92
C LYS A 19 -9.94 18.46 -6.87
N LYS A 20 -8.72 19.01 -6.97
CA LYS A 20 -7.65 18.48 -7.82
C LYS A 20 -7.65 16.96 -7.60
N ARG A 21 -7.92 16.17 -8.66
CA ARG A 21 -8.01 14.71 -8.53
C ARG A 21 -6.78 14.25 -7.76
N ARG A 22 -6.99 13.66 -6.57
CA ARG A 22 -5.89 13.09 -5.78
C ARG A 22 -5.34 11.94 -6.61
N ARG A 23 -4.09 12.07 -7.04
CA ARG A 23 -3.36 11.08 -7.84
C ARG A 23 -2.35 10.40 -6.95
N LEU A 24 -2.15 9.12 -7.15
CA LEU A 24 -1.10 8.38 -6.46
C LEU A 24 0.26 8.88 -6.91
N LEU A 25 1.17 9.03 -5.94
CA LEU A 25 2.54 9.43 -6.17
C LEU A 25 3.46 8.23 -5.93
N PRO A 26 4.50 8.03 -6.77
CA PRO A 26 5.53 7.07 -6.43
C PRO A 26 6.31 7.55 -5.19
N TYR A 27 6.81 6.61 -4.39
CA TYR A 27 7.68 6.94 -3.27
C TYR A 27 9.02 7.52 -3.75
N SER A 28 9.69 8.23 -2.85
CA SER A 28 11.06 8.71 -3.05
C SER A 28 11.99 7.90 -2.14
N PRO A 29 12.83 7.01 -2.70
CA PRO A 29 13.82 6.25 -1.93
C PRO A 29 14.79 7.17 -1.17
N SER A 30 15.49 6.62 -0.18
CA SER A 30 16.64 7.30 0.43
C SER A 30 17.74 7.52 -0.61
N GLU A 31 18.33 8.71 -0.62
CA GLU A 31 19.39 9.07 -1.58
C GLU A 31 20.67 8.29 -1.30
N ASP A 32 21.03 8.18 -0.02
CA ASP A 32 22.18 7.39 0.44
C ASP A 32 21.95 5.88 0.21
N PRO A 33 22.80 5.21 -0.59
CA PRO A 33 22.75 3.77 -0.79
C PRO A 33 22.93 2.95 0.50
N ALA A 34 23.77 3.42 1.43
CA ALA A 34 23.98 2.71 2.69
C ALA A 34 22.69 2.68 3.51
N ARG A 35 21.98 3.81 3.59
CA ARG A 35 20.68 3.88 4.25
C ARG A 35 19.62 2.98 3.60
N ARG A 36 19.59 2.87 2.27
CA ARG A 36 18.68 1.91 1.59
C ARG A 36 18.99 0.47 1.96
N LEU A 37 20.27 0.12 2.08
CA LEU A 37 20.67 -1.22 2.49
C LEU A 37 20.23 -1.53 3.93
N GLU A 38 20.34 -0.58 4.86
CA GLU A 38 19.84 -0.72 6.23
C GLU A 38 18.33 -0.93 6.27
N GLN A 39 17.57 -0.18 5.45
CA GLN A 39 16.11 -0.34 5.33
C GLN A 39 15.75 -1.75 4.86
N ILE A 40 16.39 -2.25 3.79
CA ILE A 40 16.18 -3.61 3.29
C ILE A 40 16.62 -4.66 4.32
N ALA A 41 17.75 -4.45 5.00
CA ALA A 41 18.26 -5.36 6.01
C ALA A 41 17.33 -5.45 7.23
N SER A 42 16.66 -4.36 7.61
CA SER A 42 15.65 -4.39 8.68
C SER A 42 14.49 -5.31 8.34
N LEU A 43 13.99 -5.25 7.09
CA LEU A 43 12.95 -6.15 6.60
C LEU A 43 13.45 -7.59 6.52
N ALA A 44 14.65 -7.81 5.98
CA ALA A 44 15.22 -9.17 5.84
C ALA A 44 15.41 -9.85 7.21
N THR A 45 15.87 -9.10 8.22
CA THR A 45 16.00 -9.59 9.60
C THR A 45 14.64 -10.00 10.16
N THR A 46 13.60 -9.18 9.95
CA THR A 46 12.24 -9.50 10.41
C THR A 46 11.69 -10.73 9.71
N LEU A 47 11.81 -10.82 8.38
CA LEU A 47 11.36 -11.98 7.62
C LEU A 47 12.06 -13.27 8.07
N THR A 48 13.36 -13.20 8.34
CA THR A 48 14.13 -14.32 8.91
C THR A 48 13.60 -14.72 10.29
N ALA A 49 13.31 -13.75 11.16
CA ALA A 49 12.79 -14.00 12.50
C ALA A 49 11.36 -14.57 12.51
N THR A 50 10.56 -14.28 11.48
CA THR A 50 9.21 -14.82 11.30
C THR A 50 9.16 -16.04 10.38
N GLU A 51 10.32 -16.58 9.99
CA GLU A 51 10.44 -17.73 9.06
C GLU A 51 9.65 -17.54 7.74
N ALA A 52 9.64 -16.30 7.25
CA ALA A 52 8.94 -15.92 6.03
C ALA A 52 9.93 -15.63 4.89
N ASP A 53 9.58 -16.09 3.68
CA ASP A 53 10.33 -15.74 2.49
C ASP A 53 9.90 -14.37 1.95
N PHE A 54 10.86 -13.62 1.42
CA PHE A 54 10.53 -12.37 0.74
C PHE A 54 9.79 -12.66 -0.58
N SER A 55 8.62 -12.07 -0.73
CA SER A 55 7.92 -11.93 -2.00
C SER A 55 7.51 -10.47 -2.19
N ASN A 56 7.51 -10.02 -3.45
CA ASN A 56 6.97 -8.71 -3.83
C ASN A 56 5.81 -8.86 -4.84
N GLU A 57 5.24 -10.06 -4.93
CA GLU A 57 4.11 -10.38 -5.80
C GLU A 57 3.12 -11.28 -5.05
N LEU A 58 1.86 -11.21 -5.47
CA LEU A 58 0.84 -12.15 -5.02
C LEU A 58 1.15 -13.53 -5.60
N THR A 59 1.24 -14.54 -4.75
CA THR A 59 1.62 -15.92 -5.12
C THR A 59 0.39 -16.82 -5.18
N TYR A 60 0.46 -17.84 -6.04
CA TYR A 60 -0.64 -18.80 -6.27
C TYR A 60 -0.08 -20.22 -6.14
N ILE A 61 -0.21 -20.79 -4.95
CA ILE A 61 0.34 -22.11 -4.60
C ILE A 61 -0.60 -23.23 -5.08
N HIS A 62 -0.02 -24.33 -5.54
CA HIS A 62 -0.79 -25.53 -5.89
C HIS A 62 -1.55 -26.06 -4.67
N GLY A 63 -2.85 -26.31 -4.82
CA GLY A 63 -3.74 -26.71 -3.72
C GLY A 63 -4.45 -25.54 -3.02
N MET A 64 -4.03 -24.30 -3.29
CA MET A 64 -4.75 -23.07 -2.89
C MET A 64 -5.56 -22.50 -4.07
N ALA A 65 -6.19 -21.34 -3.87
CA ALA A 65 -6.94 -20.67 -4.92
C ALA A 65 -6.05 -20.33 -6.14
N PRO A 66 -6.44 -20.72 -7.36
CA PRO A 66 -5.65 -20.45 -8.56
C PRO A 66 -5.84 -19.00 -9.05
N ARG A 67 -4.89 -18.50 -9.85
CA ARG A 67 -4.95 -17.13 -10.41
C ARG A 67 -6.29 -16.72 -11.05
N PRO A 68 -7.00 -17.58 -11.81
CA PRO A 68 -8.30 -17.21 -12.38
C PRO A 68 -9.41 -16.95 -11.36
N ALA A 69 -9.26 -17.38 -10.11
CA ALA A 69 -10.19 -17.09 -9.04
C ALA A 69 -10.07 -15.64 -8.54
N ASN A 70 -8.88 -15.02 -8.67
CA ASN A 70 -8.69 -13.60 -8.36
C ASN A 70 -9.15 -12.74 -9.56
N ARG A 71 -10.45 -12.42 -9.59
CA ARG A 71 -11.04 -11.53 -10.59
C ARG A 71 -11.82 -10.40 -9.91
N PRO A 72 -11.57 -9.12 -10.29
CA PRO A 72 -12.29 -7.98 -9.71
C PRO A 72 -13.79 -8.02 -10.01
N ALA A 73 -14.21 -8.73 -11.06
CA ALA A 73 -15.62 -8.91 -11.42
C ALA A 73 -16.42 -9.74 -10.41
N TYR A 74 -15.76 -10.46 -9.48
CA TYR A 74 -16.43 -11.22 -8.42
C TYR A 74 -16.66 -10.39 -7.14
N GLU A 75 -16.21 -9.13 -7.09
CA GLU A 75 -16.51 -8.22 -5.99
C GLU A 75 -17.97 -7.76 -6.04
N LYS A 76 -18.72 -7.96 -4.95
CA LYS A 76 -20.20 -7.84 -4.94
C LYS A 76 -20.69 -6.42 -5.28
N GLU A 77 -19.98 -5.41 -4.80
CA GLU A 77 -20.31 -3.99 -5.02
C GLU A 77 -19.42 -3.35 -6.10
N GLY A 78 -18.67 -4.19 -6.83
CA GLY A 78 -17.66 -3.77 -7.80
C GLY A 78 -16.36 -3.29 -7.15
N MET A 79 -15.29 -3.29 -7.94
CA MET A 79 -13.96 -2.86 -7.51
C MET A 79 -13.57 -1.58 -8.23
N GLN A 80 -13.05 -0.60 -7.48
CA GLN A 80 -12.53 0.63 -8.08
C GLN A 80 -11.39 0.32 -9.04
N VAL A 81 -11.50 0.84 -10.27
CA VAL A 81 -10.45 0.71 -11.28
C VAL A 81 -9.42 1.82 -11.09
N LEU A 82 -8.14 1.45 -10.97
CA LEU A 82 -7.04 2.42 -10.95
C LEU A 82 -6.97 3.19 -12.27
N SER A 83 -6.76 4.50 -12.18
CA SER A 83 -6.57 5.33 -13.36
C SER A 83 -5.26 4.97 -14.07
N ARG A 84 -5.15 5.30 -15.36
CA ARG A 84 -3.92 5.07 -16.12
C ARG A 84 -2.71 5.74 -15.45
N GLU A 85 -2.89 6.96 -14.95
CA GLU A 85 -1.84 7.71 -14.26
C GLU A 85 -1.40 7.02 -12.95
N ASP A 86 -2.35 6.46 -12.20
CA ASP A 86 -2.04 5.74 -10.96
C ASP A 86 -1.33 4.40 -11.24
N ILE A 87 -1.69 3.71 -12.34
CA ILE A 87 -0.99 2.50 -12.80
C ILE A 87 0.45 2.83 -13.21
N GLU A 88 0.67 3.96 -13.90
CA GLU A 88 2.00 4.43 -14.26
C GLU A 88 2.84 4.72 -13.00
N ALA A 89 2.27 5.39 -11.99
CA ALA A 89 2.94 5.61 -10.70
C ALA A 89 3.30 4.30 -9.99
N LEU A 90 2.40 3.32 -9.98
CA LEU A 90 2.66 1.99 -9.42
C LEU A 90 3.79 1.26 -10.17
N ASN A 91 3.80 1.33 -11.49
CA ASN A 91 4.85 0.72 -12.32
C ASN A 91 6.23 1.36 -12.06
N VAL A 92 6.28 2.66 -11.80
CA VAL A 92 7.50 3.35 -11.36
C VAL A 92 7.99 2.75 -10.04
N CYS A 93 7.12 2.61 -9.02
CA CYS A 93 7.47 1.97 -7.75
C CYS A 93 7.99 0.54 -7.94
N LYS A 94 7.34 -0.28 -8.77
CA LYS A 94 7.80 -1.66 -9.06
C LYS A 94 9.17 -1.66 -9.73
N SER A 95 9.42 -0.73 -10.64
CA SER A 95 10.72 -0.60 -11.28
C SER A 95 11.83 -0.14 -10.32
N MET A 96 11.52 0.74 -9.38
CA MET A 96 12.46 1.17 -8.33
C MET A 96 12.81 -0.02 -7.42
N MET A 97 11.81 -0.76 -6.95
CA MET A 97 12.02 -1.93 -6.09
C MET A 97 12.97 -2.96 -6.72
N ARG A 98 12.81 -3.26 -8.01
CA ARG A 98 13.71 -4.19 -8.74
C ARG A 98 15.19 -3.72 -8.82
N ARG A 99 15.46 -2.43 -8.60
CA ARG A 99 16.81 -1.86 -8.56
C ARG A 99 17.35 -1.67 -7.13
N GLY A 100 16.64 -2.15 -6.11
CA GLY A 100 17.00 -1.91 -4.70
C GLY A 100 16.69 -0.47 -4.23
N GLU A 101 15.87 0.26 -4.98
CA GLU A 101 15.34 1.57 -4.59
C GLU A 101 14.01 1.35 -3.86
N CYS A 102 14.05 0.91 -2.60
CA CYS A 102 12.86 0.64 -1.79
C CYS A 102 12.21 1.93 -1.24
N PRO A 103 10.92 1.89 -0.82
CA PRO A 103 10.35 2.99 -0.06
C PRO A 103 11.14 3.22 1.23
N PRO A 104 11.25 4.47 1.72
CA PRO A 104 12.08 4.80 2.87
C PRO A 104 11.39 4.37 4.19
N LEU A 105 11.40 3.07 4.45
CA LEU A 105 10.75 2.43 5.60
C LEU A 105 11.78 1.63 6.40
N MET A 106 11.62 1.62 7.71
CA MET A 106 12.41 0.83 8.64
C MET A 106 11.50 -0.09 9.43
N VAL A 107 11.86 -1.36 9.54
CA VAL A 107 11.18 -2.29 10.44
C VAL A 107 11.88 -2.26 11.80
N ALA A 108 11.09 -2.11 12.87
CA ALA A 108 11.59 -2.04 14.24
C ALA A 108 10.67 -2.82 15.19
N PHE A 109 11.26 -3.56 16.11
CA PHE A 109 10.53 -4.34 17.11
C PHE A 109 10.25 -3.52 18.37
N TYR A 110 9.01 -3.56 18.85
CA TYR A 110 8.58 -3.00 20.12
C TYR A 110 7.96 -4.12 20.97
N PRO A 111 8.34 -4.29 22.25
CA PRO A 111 7.88 -5.42 23.06
C PRO A 111 6.36 -5.61 23.18
N VAL A 112 5.60 -4.52 23.05
CA VAL A 112 4.13 -4.54 23.15
C VAL A 112 3.45 -4.72 21.79
N GLU A 113 4.01 -4.13 20.73
CA GLU A 113 3.38 -4.07 19.40
C GLU A 113 3.94 -5.13 18.43
N GLY A 114 5.05 -5.78 18.78
CA GLY A 114 5.80 -6.64 17.89
C GLY A 114 6.60 -5.87 16.85
N PHE A 115 6.76 -6.43 15.65
CA PHE A 115 7.40 -5.74 14.54
C PHE A 115 6.50 -4.63 14.00
N THR A 116 7.04 -3.43 13.89
CA THR A 116 6.36 -2.24 13.39
C THR A 116 7.14 -1.64 12.22
N VAL A 117 6.43 -1.02 11.29
CA VAL A 117 7.04 -0.32 10.16
C VAL A 117 6.96 1.18 10.41
N LYS A 118 8.09 1.87 10.34
CA LYS A 118 8.20 3.31 10.53
C LYS A 118 8.74 3.98 9.28
N ALA A 119 8.25 5.19 9.01
CA ALA A 119 8.83 6.02 7.98
C ALA A 119 10.23 6.47 8.40
N ASP A 120 11.21 6.20 7.54
CA ASP A 120 12.62 6.57 7.75
C ASP A 120 12.97 7.92 7.08
N LYS A 121 12.01 8.48 6.34
CA LYS A 121 12.03 9.81 5.73
C LYS A 121 10.60 10.35 5.68
N CYS A 122 10.44 11.64 5.50
CA CYS A 122 9.13 12.23 5.23
C CYS A 122 8.48 11.61 3.97
N ILE A 123 7.26 11.09 4.14
CA ILE A 123 6.43 10.56 3.06
C ILE A 123 5.33 11.59 2.77
N LYS A 124 5.18 11.97 1.50
CA LYS A 124 4.18 12.96 1.08
C LYS A 124 2.78 12.33 1.10
N ASP A 125 1.75 13.17 1.24
CA ASP A 125 0.37 12.73 1.06
C ASP A 125 0.17 12.06 -0.31
N SER A 126 -0.71 11.05 -0.36
CA SER A 126 -1.03 10.24 -1.55
C SER A 126 0.15 9.45 -2.15
N THR A 127 1.23 9.22 -1.39
CA THR A 127 2.35 8.38 -1.83
C THR A 127 2.01 6.89 -1.69
N ILE A 128 2.27 6.10 -2.73
CA ILE A 128 2.23 4.64 -2.69
C ILE A 128 3.33 4.16 -1.74
N ILE A 129 2.96 3.35 -0.75
CA ILE A 129 3.94 2.77 0.19
C ILE A 129 4.41 1.42 -0.36
N ILE A 130 3.56 0.39 -0.28
CA ILE A 130 3.81 -0.97 -0.76
C ILE A 130 2.49 -1.64 -1.17
N GLU A 131 2.57 -2.72 -1.95
CA GLU A 131 1.45 -3.64 -2.16
C GLU A 131 1.39 -4.66 -1.02
N TYR A 132 0.19 -5.05 -0.60
CA TYR A 132 0.02 -6.19 0.29
C TYR A 132 0.13 -7.47 -0.55
N VAL A 133 1.08 -8.32 -0.20
CA VAL A 133 1.44 -9.53 -0.96
C VAL A 133 1.47 -10.75 -0.04
N GLY A 134 1.44 -11.93 -0.64
CA GLY A 134 1.38 -13.21 0.05
C GLY A 134 0.65 -14.25 -0.79
N ASP A 135 0.40 -15.41 -0.21
CA ASP A 135 -0.33 -16.49 -0.88
C ASP A 135 -1.82 -16.18 -0.99
N PHE A 136 -2.34 -16.20 -2.21
CA PHE A 136 -3.76 -16.02 -2.47
C PHE A 136 -4.52 -17.33 -2.22
N ASP A 137 -5.56 -17.26 -1.39
CA ASP A 137 -6.39 -18.41 -1.06
C ASP A 137 -7.87 -18.00 -0.86
N TYR A 138 -8.76 -19.00 -0.82
CA TYR A 138 -10.16 -18.79 -0.49
C TYR A 138 -10.34 -18.54 1.00
N LEU A 139 -11.25 -17.65 1.37
CA LEU A 139 -11.58 -17.38 2.77
C LEU A 139 -12.03 -18.64 3.51
N GLN A 140 -12.81 -19.51 2.84
CA GLN A 140 -13.27 -20.76 3.42
C GLN A 140 -12.11 -21.71 3.78
N SER A 141 -11.01 -21.68 3.03
CA SER A 141 -9.81 -22.49 3.31
C SER A 141 -9.09 -22.05 4.60
N ARG A 142 -9.39 -20.83 5.11
CA ARG A 142 -8.69 -20.19 6.22
C ARG A 142 -9.57 -20.00 7.47
N GLU A 143 -10.74 -20.62 7.52
CA GLU A 143 -11.66 -20.49 8.67
C GLU A 143 -11.08 -20.97 10.00
N ASN A 144 -10.21 -21.98 9.94
CA ASN A 144 -9.52 -22.54 11.11
C ASN A 144 -8.02 -22.18 11.13
N ASP A 145 -7.62 -21.18 10.33
CA ASP A 145 -6.26 -20.67 10.38
C ASP A 145 -6.12 -19.80 11.63
N ASP A 146 -5.18 -20.13 12.51
CA ASP A 146 -4.91 -19.36 13.72
C ASP A 146 -4.31 -17.97 13.40
N GLY A 147 -4.07 -17.69 12.11
CA GLY A 147 -3.63 -16.40 11.60
C GLY A 147 -2.23 -16.06 12.12
N ILE A 148 -2.00 -14.77 12.42
CA ILE A 148 -0.81 -14.36 13.16
C ILE A 148 -1.00 -14.78 14.62
N THR A 149 -0.70 -16.04 14.90
CA THR A 149 -0.44 -16.49 16.26
C THR A 149 0.84 -15.80 16.73
N ASN A 150 0.76 -15.12 17.87
CA ASN A 150 1.93 -14.77 18.66
C ASN A 150 2.53 -16.05 19.28
N SER A 151 2.81 -17.07 18.46
CA SER A 151 3.61 -18.22 18.82
C SER A 151 5.07 -17.84 18.61
N ASN A 152 5.57 -16.95 19.48
CA ASN A 152 6.97 -16.86 19.88
C ASN A 152 7.09 -15.85 21.03
N SER A 153 6.37 -16.12 22.13
CA SER A 153 6.98 -15.99 23.45
C SER A 153 7.98 -17.14 23.65
N VAL A 154 8.96 -17.27 22.75
CA VAL A 154 10.20 -17.97 23.08
C VAL A 154 11.00 -16.94 23.86
N GLY A 155 11.21 -17.24 25.14
CA GLY A 155 11.94 -16.40 26.06
C GLY A 155 13.26 -15.93 25.46
N MET A 156 13.43 -14.61 25.37
CA MET A 156 14.74 -14.02 25.50
C MET A 156 15.00 -13.93 27.00
N GLU A 157 15.66 -14.95 27.56
CA GLU A 157 16.54 -14.75 28.71
C GLU A 157 17.75 -13.90 28.29
#